data_AF-A0A9P6E4U4-F1
#
_entry.id   AF-A0A9P6E4U4-F1
#
_cell.length_a   1.000
_cell.length_b   1.000
_cell.length_c   1.000
_cell.angle_alpha   90.00
_cell.angle_beta   90.00
_cell.angle_gamma   90.00
#
_symmetry.space_group_name_H-M   'P 1'
#
loop_
_entity.id
_entity.type
_entity.pdbx_description
1 polymer ?
#
loop_
_entity_poly.entity_id
_entity_poly.type
_entity_poly.pdbx_seq_one_letter_code
_entity_poly.pdbx_strand_id
1 'polypeptide(L)'
;MSHIVMASQLYSGMDDDWCTPQWSQRNHILRAISGTVLLISIQLHLSLRAYALHLGDRSMRWFLASLFVVQLAAAPVRIALAAHLNPDGLAQGPLCFKRVHKSDLIMAASGWLPLHFITLVITLRRFIFGLREGWGYIPFVFNGVRDDVTLFSLILVFWLVLPSIIPNNVVYLYSIHSYFLSICPLVGCRLILNSQKLKLDFPESLPISGGNRHNGNVSTVISEFDI
;
A
#
# COMPACT_ATOMS: atom_id res chain seq x y z
N MET A 1 -5.90 -3.97 43.07
CA MET A 1 -4.46 -4.30 42.98
C MET A 1 -4.17 -5.80 42.82
N SER A 2 -5.09 -6.69 43.19
CA SER A 2 -4.88 -8.15 43.18
C SER A 2 -4.94 -8.83 41.80
N HIS A 3 -5.54 -8.20 40.78
CA HIS A 3 -5.64 -8.79 39.43
C HIS A 3 -4.39 -8.59 38.55
N ILE A 4 -3.52 -7.63 38.90
CA ILE A 4 -2.29 -7.36 38.13
C ILE A 4 -1.21 -8.43 38.42
N VAL A 5 -1.23 -9.01 39.63
CA VAL A 5 -0.25 -10.02 40.06
C VAL A 5 -0.51 -11.40 39.43
N MET A 6 -1.76 -11.76 39.13
CA MET A 6 -2.07 -13.01 38.43
C MET A 6 -1.61 -13.00 36.96
N ALA A 7 -1.68 -11.85 36.28
CA ALA A 7 -1.19 -11.73 34.91
C ALA A 7 0.34 -11.89 34.83
N SER A 8 1.08 -11.44 35.86
CA SER A 8 2.54 -11.62 35.90
C SER A 8 2.97 -13.06 36.19
N GLN A 9 2.18 -13.85 36.93
CA GLN A 9 2.55 -15.25 37.21
C GLN A 9 2.22 -16.22 36.06
N LEU A 10 1.17 -15.95 35.29
CA LEU A 10 0.91 -16.68 34.04
C LEU A 10 2.00 -16.44 32.97
N TYR A 11 2.69 -15.30 33.05
CA TYR A 11 3.82 -14.99 32.15
C TYR A 11 5.14 -15.64 32.61
N SER A 12 5.25 -16.04 33.88
CA SER A 12 6.50 -16.55 34.47
C SER A 12 6.69 -18.06 34.37
N GLY A 13 5.67 -18.81 33.93
CA GLY A 13 5.75 -20.26 33.65
C GLY A 13 5.71 -20.59 32.16
N MET A 14 5.92 -19.60 31.30
CA MET A 14 5.97 -19.76 29.85
C MET A 14 7.44 -19.92 29.46
N ASP A 15 7.99 -21.08 29.84
CA ASP A 15 9.39 -21.49 29.76
C ASP A 15 10.06 -21.20 28.40
N ASP A 16 11.37 -20.91 28.47
CA ASP A 16 12.30 -20.38 27.46
C ASP A 16 12.44 -21.16 26.12
N ASP A 17 11.56 -22.11 25.79
CA ASP A 17 11.63 -22.99 24.61
C ASP A 17 11.00 -22.41 23.32
N TRP A 18 10.39 -21.22 23.37
CA TRP A 18 9.76 -20.55 22.20
C TRP A 18 10.78 -20.18 21.12
N CYS A 19 12.06 -20.18 21.48
CA CYS A 19 13.19 -19.87 20.63
C CYS A 19 13.80 -21.09 19.95
N THR A 20 13.03 -22.16 19.73
CA THR A 20 13.48 -23.19 18.79
C THR A 20 13.65 -22.56 17.40
N PRO A 21 14.83 -22.72 16.75
CA PRO A 21 15.17 -22.01 15.51
C PRO A 21 14.15 -22.26 14.39
N GLN A 22 13.48 -23.41 14.41
CA GLN A 22 12.50 -23.83 13.41
C GLN A 22 11.18 -23.03 13.47
N TRP A 23 10.68 -22.72 14.68
CA TRP A 23 9.43 -21.96 14.86
C TRP A 23 9.62 -20.47 14.60
N SER A 24 10.76 -19.93 15.07
CA SER A 24 11.15 -18.54 14.81
C SER A 24 11.23 -18.26 13.30
N GLN A 25 11.92 -19.13 12.55
CA GLN A 25 12.11 -18.96 11.11
C GLN A 25 10.77 -18.95 10.33
N ARG A 26 9.83 -19.84 10.66
CA ARG A 26 8.51 -19.89 10.03
C ARG A 26 7.71 -18.60 10.25
N ASN A 27 7.69 -18.10 11.49
CA ASN A 27 6.98 -16.87 11.83
C ASN A 27 7.58 -15.63 11.14
N HIS A 28 8.90 -15.57 11.00
CA HIS A 28 9.57 -14.51 10.27
C HIS A 28 9.20 -14.50 8.79
N ILE A 29 9.15 -15.67 8.15
CA ILE A 29 8.75 -15.80 6.74
C ILE A 29 7.30 -15.37 6.55
N LEU A 30 6.37 -15.83 7.40
CA LEU A 30 4.95 -15.45 7.31
C LEU A 30 4.73 -13.94 7.50
N ARG A 31 5.46 -13.32 8.42
CA ARG A 31 5.43 -11.85 8.61
C ARG A 31 5.99 -11.11 7.40
N ALA A 32 7.07 -11.61 6.81
CA ALA A 32 7.61 -11.03 5.58
C ALA A 32 6.61 -11.14 4.42
N ILE A 33 5.98 -12.31 4.24
CA ILE A 33 4.97 -12.54 3.19
C ILE A 33 3.74 -11.66 3.39
N SER A 34 3.19 -11.58 4.62
CA SER A 34 2.04 -10.71 4.88
C SER A 34 2.37 -9.24 4.64
N GLY A 35 3.56 -8.79 5.02
CA GLY A 35 4.04 -7.43 4.73
C GLY A 35 4.17 -7.15 3.23
N THR A 36 4.73 -8.09 2.45
CA THR A 36 4.85 -7.91 0.99
C THR A 36 3.51 -7.94 0.29
N VAL A 37 2.62 -8.86 0.65
CA VAL A 37 1.26 -8.93 0.08
C VAL A 37 0.52 -7.62 0.30
N LEU A 38 0.53 -7.11 1.53
CA LEU A 38 -0.21 -5.90 1.85
C LEU A 38 0.34 -4.68 1.09
N LEU A 39 1.65 -4.63 0.94
CA LEU A 39 2.29 -3.56 0.20
C LEU A 39 2.08 -3.68 -1.32
N ILE A 40 2.01 -4.90 -1.87
CA ILE A 40 1.57 -5.13 -3.27
C ILE A 40 0.13 -4.66 -3.43
N SER A 41 -0.76 -4.90 -2.46
CA SER A 41 -2.13 -4.40 -2.49
C SER A 41 -2.19 -2.87 -2.53
N ILE A 42 -1.35 -2.18 -1.75
CA ILE A 42 -1.25 -0.70 -1.78
C ILE A 42 -0.79 -0.22 -3.17
N GLN A 43 0.21 -0.87 -3.74
CA GLN A 43 0.69 -0.54 -5.09
C GLN A 43 -0.34 -0.81 -6.17
N LEU A 44 -1.03 -1.94 -6.11
CA LEU A 44 -2.14 -2.24 -7.02
C LEU A 44 -3.21 -1.15 -6.93
N HIS A 45 -3.53 -0.68 -5.73
CA HIS A 45 -4.50 0.39 -5.55
C HIS A 45 -4.03 1.71 -6.19
N LEU A 46 -2.78 2.10 -5.96
CA LEU A 46 -2.16 3.27 -6.57
C LEU A 46 -2.12 3.17 -8.11
N SER A 47 -1.72 2.01 -8.63
CA SER A 47 -1.65 1.73 -10.07
C SER A 47 -3.03 1.72 -10.71
N LEU A 48 -4.04 1.17 -10.04
CA LEU A 48 -5.42 1.14 -10.53
C LEU A 48 -6.01 2.55 -10.61
N ARG A 49 -5.76 3.39 -9.61
CA ARG A 49 -6.14 4.82 -9.63
C ARG A 49 -5.45 5.55 -10.77
N ALA A 50 -4.15 5.35 -10.92
CA ALA A 50 -3.39 5.96 -12.00
C ALA A 50 -3.88 5.47 -13.37
N TYR A 51 -4.25 4.20 -13.51
CA TYR A 51 -4.83 3.64 -14.73
C TYR A 51 -6.18 4.26 -15.06
N ALA A 52 -7.07 4.41 -14.07
CA ALA A 52 -8.37 5.05 -14.22
C ALA A 52 -8.25 6.52 -14.67
N LEU A 53 -7.20 7.22 -14.20
CA LEU A 53 -6.92 8.60 -14.62
C LEU A 53 -6.36 8.67 -16.05
N HIS A 54 -5.74 7.60 -16.56
CA HIS A 54 -5.13 7.53 -17.89
C HIS A 54 -6.01 6.75 -18.88
N LEU A 55 -7.28 7.14 -18.96
CA LEU A 55 -8.19 6.75 -20.05
C LEU A 55 -7.81 7.53 -21.32
N GLY A 56 -6.75 7.11 -22.02
CA GLY A 56 -6.40 7.65 -23.34
C GLY A 56 -4.93 7.53 -23.72
N ASP A 57 -4.01 7.64 -22.76
CA ASP A 57 -2.57 7.63 -23.04
C ASP A 57 -1.96 6.23 -22.81
N ARG A 58 -1.62 5.55 -23.91
CA ARG A 58 -0.98 4.23 -23.87
C ARG A 58 0.44 4.29 -23.31
N SER A 59 1.18 5.37 -23.54
CA SER A 59 2.58 5.49 -23.09
C SER A 59 2.64 5.49 -21.56
N MET A 60 1.75 6.26 -20.94
CA MET A 60 1.70 6.33 -19.49
C MET A 60 1.29 5.03 -18.83
N ARG A 61 0.40 4.25 -19.46
CA ARG A 61 0.01 2.91 -18.98
C ARG A 61 1.22 1.97 -18.93
N TRP A 62 2.02 1.95 -19.99
CA TRP A 62 3.26 1.15 -20.03
C TRP A 62 4.27 1.62 -18.98
N PHE A 63 4.39 2.93 -18.78
CA PHE A 63 5.28 3.49 -17.75
C PHE A 63 4.85 3.09 -16.32
N LEU A 64 3.55 3.14 -16.02
CA LEU A 64 3.02 2.70 -14.73
C LEU A 64 3.16 1.19 -14.53
N ALA A 65 2.91 0.40 -15.58
CA ALA A 65 3.10 -1.05 -15.56
C ALA A 65 4.58 -1.42 -15.34
N SER A 66 5.52 -0.72 -15.98
CA SER A 66 6.94 -0.99 -15.80
C SER A 66 7.40 -0.64 -14.39
N LEU A 67 6.94 0.48 -13.82
CA LEU A 67 7.17 0.83 -12.41
C LEU A 67 6.67 -0.26 -11.46
N PHE A 68 5.46 -0.78 -11.70
CA PHE A 68 4.91 -1.86 -10.91
C PHE A 68 5.74 -3.15 -11.00
N VAL A 69 6.15 -3.54 -12.22
CA VAL A 69 7.01 -4.71 -12.44
C VAL A 69 8.36 -4.55 -11.75
N VAL A 70 9.01 -3.38 -11.88
CA VAL A 70 10.27 -3.08 -11.19
C VAL A 70 10.12 -3.21 -9.69
N GLN A 71 9.00 -2.74 -9.13
CA GLN A 71 8.78 -2.79 -7.69
C GLN A 71 8.49 -4.21 -7.19
N LEU A 72 7.74 -4.99 -7.97
CA LEU A 72 7.49 -6.40 -7.70
C LEU A 72 8.79 -7.21 -7.77
N ALA A 73 9.65 -6.95 -8.76
CA ALA A 73 10.97 -7.57 -8.88
C ALA A 73 11.94 -7.15 -7.77
N ALA A 74 11.82 -5.92 -7.27
CA ALA A 74 12.66 -5.43 -6.16
C ALA A 74 12.31 -6.06 -4.80
N ALA A 75 11.11 -6.62 -4.61
CA ALA A 75 10.72 -7.27 -3.36
C ALA A 75 11.56 -8.51 -3.01
N PRO A 76 11.69 -9.54 -3.88
CA PRO A 76 12.52 -10.71 -3.59
C PRO A 76 14.00 -10.35 -3.47
N VAL A 77 14.50 -9.41 -4.27
CA VAL A 77 15.90 -8.92 -4.18
C VAL A 77 16.19 -8.34 -2.79
N ARG A 78 15.25 -7.56 -2.23
CA ARG A 78 15.39 -7.00 -0.88
C ARG A 78 15.37 -8.06 0.20
N ILE A 79 14.51 -9.07 0.07
CA ILE A 79 14.47 -10.20 1.02
C ILE A 79 15.77 -10.99 0.96
N ALA A 80 16.25 -11.29 -0.25
CA ALA A 80 17.52 -12.00 -0.46
C ALA A 80 18.71 -11.20 0.09
N LEU A 81 18.78 -9.90 -0.18
CA LEU A 81 19.83 -9.02 0.32
C LEU A 81 19.79 -8.90 1.86
N ALA A 82 18.60 -8.77 2.44
CA ALA A 82 18.43 -8.72 3.89
C ALA A 82 18.84 -10.04 4.58
N ALA A 83 18.58 -11.18 3.95
CA ALA A 83 19.02 -12.49 4.42
C ALA A 83 20.55 -12.64 4.30
N HIS A 84 21.14 -12.15 3.21
CA HIS A 84 22.57 -12.33 2.95
C HIS A 84 23.47 -11.41 3.79
N LEU A 85 23.01 -10.18 4.08
CA LEU A 85 23.76 -9.19 4.88
C LEU A 85 23.83 -9.50 6.37
N ASN A 86 22.98 -10.39 6.89
CA ASN A 86 22.91 -10.70 8.32
C ASN A 86 22.66 -12.20 8.57
N PRO A 87 23.64 -13.08 8.25
CA PRO A 87 23.51 -14.51 8.46
C PRO A 87 23.38 -14.88 9.96
N ASP A 88 24.03 -14.11 10.84
CA ASP A 88 24.13 -14.42 12.27
C ASP A 88 23.05 -13.74 13.14
N GLY A 89 22.29 -12.81 12.55
CA GLY A 89 21.37 -11.91 13.28
C GLY A 89 20.04 -12.55 13.72
N LEU A 90 19.76 -13.79 13.33
CA LEU A 90 18.53 -14.49 13.74
C LEU A 90 18.61 -15.14 15.13
N ALA A 91 19.80 -15.28 15.71
CA ALA A 91 20.01 -16.15 16.88
C ALA A 91 20.31 -15.43 18.22
N GLN A 92 20.32 -14.10 18.27
CA GLN A 92 20.82 -13.39 19.45
C GLN A 92 19.77 -12.52 20.14
N GLY A 93 19.10 -13.07 21.16
CA GLY A 93 18.33 -12.32 22.15
C GLY A 93 17.23 -13.14 22.85
N PRO A 94 16.85 -12.81 24.10
CA PRO A 94 15.85 -13.54 24.90
C PRO A 94 14.42 -13.49 24.32
N LEU A 95 14.18 -12.68 23.29
CA LEU A 95 12.90 -12.59 22.59
C LEU A 95 12.98 -13.09 21.12
N CYS A 96 14.12 -13.65 20.70
CA CYS A 96 14.34 -14.09 19.31
C CYS A 96 14.04 -13.02 18.23
N PHE A 97 14.13 -11.73 18.57
CA PHE A 97 13.99 -10.66 17.59
C PHE A 97 15.38 -10.21 17.12
N LYS A 98 15.58 -10.20 15.79
CA LYS A 98 16.71 -9.51 15.17
C LYS A 98 16.70 -8.05 15.64
N ARG A 99 17.82 -7.61 16.21
CA ARG A 99 18.01 -6.19 16.55
C ARG A 99 18.05 -5.41 15.23
N VAL A 100 17.00 -4.64 14.95
CA VAL A 100 16.93 -3.77 13.76
C VAL A 100 17.93 -2.63 13.94
N HIS A 101 18.97 -2.64 13.12
CA HIS A 101 19.89 -1.51 13.04
C HIS A 101 19.25 -0.35 12.26
N LYS A 102 19.61 0.88 12.63
CA LYS A 102 19.16 2.09 11.91
C LYS A 102 19.51 2.03 10.41
N SER A 103 20.65 1.41 10.07
CA SER A 103 21.08 1.17 8.69
C SER A 103 20.10 0.30 7.90
N ASP A 104 19.57 -0.77 8.51
CA ASP A 104 18.58 -1.65 7.87
C ASP A 104 17.30 -0.88 7.54
N LEU A 105 16.90 0.02 8.45
CA LEU A 105 15.74 0.86 8.26
C LEU A 105 15.93 1.91 7.16
N ILE A 106 17.12 2.54 7.10
CA ILE A 106 17.48 3.51 6.06
C ILE A 106 17.55 2.82 4.69
N MET A 107 18.15 1.62 4.61
CA MET A 107 18.19 0.83 3.37
C MET A 107 16.81 0.40 2.91
N ALA A 108 15.93 0.02 3.84
CA ALA A 108 14.54 -0.27 3.50
C ALA A 108 13.86 1.00 2.97
N ALA A 109 13.91 2.10 3.72
CA ALA A 109 13.28 3.36 3.40
C ALA A 109 13.76 3.92 2.04
N SER A 110 15.05 3.85 1.74
CA SER A 110 15.63 4.34 0.48
C SER A 110 15.14 3.57 -0.75
N GLY A 111 14.71 2.31 -0.59
CA GLY A 111 14.08 1.55 -1.67
C GLY A 111 12.59 1.86 -1.87
N TRP A 112 11.87 2.24 -0.81
CA TRP A 112 10.42 2.47 -0.84
C TRP A 112 10.06 3.93 -1.13
N LEU A 113 10.70 4.87 -0.45
CA LEU A 113 10.38 6.30 -0.51
C LEU A 113 10.45 6.89 -1.91
N PRO A 114 11.50 6.63 -2.72
CA PRO A 114 11.58 7.21 -4.06
C PRO A 114 10.44 6.74 -4.97
N LEU A 115 10.06 5.47 -4.89
CA LEU A 115 8.97 4.92 -5.71
C LEU A 115 7.63 5.55 -5.32
N HIS A 116 7.33 5.63 -4.01
CA HIS A 116 6.13 6.33 -3.54
C HIS A 116 6.13 7.82 -3.91
N PHE A 117 7.29 8.47 -3.83
CA PHE A 117 7.44 9.87 -4.21
C PHE A 117 7.21 10.09 -5.71
N ILE A 118 7.78 9.24 -6.57
CA ILE A 118 7.56 9.29 -8.02
C ILE A 118 6.08 9.13 -8.34
N THR A 119 5.40 8.15 -7.75
CA THR A 119 3.95 7.95 -7.93
C THR A 119 3.17 9.18 -7.49
N LEU A 120 3.50 9.77 -6.34
CA LEU A 120 2.84 10.99 -5.86
C LEU A 120 3.04 12.17 -6.80
N VAL A 121 4.27 12.40 -7.28
CA VAL A 121 4.59 13.49 -8.21
C VAL A 121 3.81 13.32 -9.51
N ILE A 122 3.71 12.09 -10.03
CA ILE A 122 2.94 11.79 -11.22
C ILE A 122 1.45 12.08 -11.02
N THR A 123 0.87 11.60 -9.92
CA THR A 123 -0.53 11.83 -9.57
C THR A 123 -0.81 13.31 -9.41
N LEU A 124 0.05 14.04 -8.70
CA LEU A 124 -0.10 15.47 -8.45
C LEU A 124 0.05 16.29 -9.73
N ARG A 125 1.04 15.96 -10.57
CA ARG A 125 1.25 16.63 -11.86
C ARG A 125 0.00 16.49 -12.71
N ARG A 126 -0.57 15.29 -12.80
CA ARG A 126 -1.80 15.10 -13.59
C ARG A 126 -3.03 15.73 -12.98
N PHE A 127 -3.15 15.76 -11.67
CA PHE A 127 -4.18 16.52 -11.00
C PHE A 127 -4.13 18.00 -11.39
N ILE A 128 -2.94 18.60 -11.38
CA ILE A 128 -2.76 20.01 -11.78
C ILE A 128 -3.11 20.24 -13.25
N PHE A 129 -2.73 19.32 -14.15
CA PHE A 129 -3.13 19.41 -15.56
C PHE A 129 -4.65 19.28 -15.74
N GLY A 130 -5.29 18.31 -15.07
CA GLY A 130 -6.74 18.15 -15.11
C GLY A 130 -7.48 19.40 -14.59
N LEU A 131 -6.99 20.02 -13.52
CA LEU A 131 -7.52 21.29 -13.03
C LEU A 131 -7.44 22.40 -14.09
N ARG A 132 -6.33 22.49 -14.82
CA ARG A 132 -6.15 23.48 -15.90
C ARG A 132 -7.04 23.22 -17.10
N GLU A 133 -7.31 21.96 -17.41
CA GLU A 133 -8.20 21.55 -18.51
C GLU A 133 -9.69 21.66 -18.15
N GLY A 134 -10.04 22.17 -16.96
CA GLY A 134 -11.43 22.39 -16.54
C GLY A 134 -12.08 21.20 -15.84
N TRP A 135 -11.32 20.16 -15.48
CA TRP A 135 -11.84 18.96 -14.79
C TRP A 135 -12.07 19.18 -13.30
N GLY A 136 -11.87 20.41 -12.79
CA GLY A 136 -11.95 20.73 -11.37
C GLY A 136 -13.31 20.49 -10.72
N TYR A 137 -14.37 20.34 -11.51
CA TYR A 137 -15.70 20.00 -10.99
C TYR A 137 -15.85 18.52 -10.63
N ILE A 138 -14.96 17.63 -11.07
CA ILE A 138 -15.12 16.18 -10.84
C ILE A 138 -14.61 15.85 -9.43
N PRO A 139 -15.50 15.62 -8.44
CA PRO A 139 -15.11 15.44 -7.04
C PRO A 139 -14.28 14.17 -6.81
N PHE A 140 -14.35 13.21 -7.75
CA PHE A 140 -13.56 11.98 -7.71
C PHE A 140 -12.05 12.25 -7.70
N VAL A 141 -11.58 13.18 -8.55
CA VAL A 141 -10.15 13.44 -8.69
C VAL A 141 -9.60 14.12 -7.43
N PHE A 142 -10.35 15.08 -6.88
CA PHE A 142 -9.95 15.80 -5.66
C PHE A 142 -9.84 14.87 -4.44
N ASN A 143 -10.86 14.03 -4.23
CA ASN A 143 -10.85 13.09 -3.10
C ASN A 143 -9.73 12.05 -3.25
N GLY A 144 -9.49 11.55 -4.46
CA GLY A 144 -8.40 10.62 -4.72
C GLY A 144 -7.02 11.20 -4.37
N VAL A 145 -6.74 12.44 -4.80
CA VAL A 145 -5.46 13.11 -4.54
C VAL A 145 -5.29 13.41 -3.05
N ARG A 146 -6.36 13.85 -2.37
CA ARG A 146 -6.32 14.09 -0.93
C ARG A 146 -5.99 12.82 -0.15
N ASP A 147 -6.60 11.69 -0.53
CA ASP A 147 -6.33 10.40 0.08
C ASP A 147 -4.89 9.95 -0.16
N ASP A 148 -4.37 10.12 -1.37
CA ASP A 148 -2.98 9.77 -1.72
C ASP A 148 -1.96 10.62 -0.96
N VAL A 149 -2.19 11.93 -0.86
CA VAL A 149 -1.34 12.84 -0.07
C VAL A 149 -1.38 12.48 1.41
N THR A 150 -2.55 12.12 1.93
CA THR A 150 -2.70 11.67 3.32
C THR A 150 -1.92 10.38 3.56
N LEU A 151 -2.04 9.40 2.67
CA LEU A 151 -1.32 8.14 2.74
C LEU A 151 0.21 8.36 2.67
N PHE A 152 0.67 9.20 1.73
CA PHE A 152 2.09 9.51 1.62
C PHE A 152 2.63 10.22 2.86
N SER A 153 1.87 11.17 3.41
CA SER A 153 2.25 11.85 4.66
C SER A 153 2.36 10.87 5.83
N LEU A 154 1.43 9.92 5.93
CA LEU A 154 1.47 8.84 6.91
C LEU A 154 2.71 7.96 6.71
N ILE A 155 3.06 7.60 5.47
CA ILE A 155 4.27 6.83 5.15
C ILE A 155 5.53 7.62 5.57
N LEU A 156 5.60 8.93 5.26
CA LEU A 156 6.73 9.77 5.65
C LEU A 156 6.90 9.86 7.17
N VAL A 157 5.81 10.12 7.90
CA VAL A 157 5.83 10.17 9.36
C VAL A 157 6.27 8.81 9.92
N PHE A 158 5.78 7.72 9.35
CA PHE A 158 6.16 6.38 9.78
C PHE A 158 7.63 6.05 9.53
N TRP A 159 8.17 6.38 8.37
CA TRP A 159 9.55 6.01 8.03
C TRP A 159 10.61 6.99 8.53
N LEU A 160 10.27 8.27 8.72
CA LEU A 160 11.25 9.31 9.11
C LEU A 160 11.09 9.74 10.58
N VAL A 161 9.85 9.95 11.04
CA VAL A 161 9.59 10.56 12.35
C VAL A 161 9.61 9.51 13.45
N LEU A 162 8.92 8.39 13.27
CA LEU A 162 8.80 7.33 14.28
C LEU A 162 10.15 6.73 14.73
N PRO A 163 11.08 6.37 13.83
CA PRO A 163 12.41 5.88 14.21
C PRO A 163 13.29 6.92 14.89
N SER A 164 13.00 8.21 14.65
CA SER A 164 13.72 9.33 15.28
C SER A 164 13.26 9.57 16.72
N ILE A 165 11.99 9.28 17.02
CA ILE A 165 11.38 9.49 18.35
C ILE A 165 11.50 8.25 19.24
N ILE A 166 11.32 7.05 18.68
CA ILE A 166 11.29 5.82 19.48
C ILE A 166 12.72 5.36 19.79
N PRO A 167 13.14 5.35 21.07
CA PRO A 167 14.51 5.03 21.44
C PRO A 167 14.79 3.54 21.23
N ASN A 168 15.57 3.16 20.21
CA ASN A 168 16.19 1.83 19.90
C ASN A 168 15.40 0.53 20.23
N ASN A 169 14.12 0.62 20.58
CA ASN A 169 13.36 -0.45 21.16
C ASN A 169 12.54 -1.08 20.04
N VAL A 170 13.16 -2.07 19.41
CA VAL A 170 12.72 -2.69 18.14
C VAL A 170 11.30 -3.25 18.21
N VAL A 171 10.85 -3.67 19.39
CA VAL A 171 9.53 -4.27 19.61
C VAL A 171 8.41 -3.29 19.26
N TYR A 172 8.53 -2.03 19.68
CA TYR A 172 7.53 -1.01 19.37
C TYR A 172 7.46 -0.71 17.88
N LEU A 173 8.60 -0.70 17.21
CA LEU A 173 8.68 -0.40 15.79
C LEU A 173 7.97 -1.45 14.94
N TYR A 174 8.11 -2.74 15.30
CA TYR A 174 7.37 -3.84 14.66
C TYR A 174 5.86 -3.77 14.92
N SER A 175 5.44 -3.50 16.15
CA SER A 175 4.01 -3.33 16.46
C SER A 175 3.41 -2.20 15.65
N ILE A 176 4.03 -1.02 15.65
CA ILE A 176 3.53 0.15 14.91
C ILE A 176 3.54 -0.14 13.41
N HIS A 177 4.53 -0.87 12.88
CA HIS A 177 4.54 -1.28 11.48
C HIS A 177 3.32 -2.13 11.12
N SER A 178 2.96 -3.11 11.95
CA SER A 178 1.77 -3.94 11.70
C SER A 178 0.46 -3.14 11.77
N TYR A 179 0.35 -2.16 12.68
CA TYR A 179 -0.79 -1.24 12.72
C TYR A 179 -0.87 -0.35 11.48
N PHE A 180 0.28 0.12 10.99
CA PHE A 180 0.32 0.94 9.80
C PHE A 180 -0.18 0.16 8.57
N LEU A 181 0.32 -1.06 8.44
CA LEU A 181 -0.09 -1.98 7.38
C LEU A 181 -1.60 -2.26 7.43
N SER A 182 -2.23 -2.38 8.60
CA SER A 182 -3.68 -2.63 8.69
C SER A 182 -4.55 -1.41 8.37
N ILE A 183 -4.06 -0.17 8.54
CA ILE A 183 -4.81 1.05 8.22
C ILE A 183 -4.86 1.30 6.71
N CYS A 184 -3.80 0.98 5.98
CA CYS A 184 -3.72 1.15 4.53
C CYS A 184 -4.89 0.53 3.73
N PRO A 185 -5.28 -0.74 3.93
CA PRO A 185 -6.43 -1.32 3.22
C PRO A 185 -7.76 -0.67 3.62
N LEU A 186 -7.91 -0.19 4.86
CA LEU A 186 -9.13 0.53 5.28
C LEU A 186 -9.32 1.84 4.49
N VAL A 187 -8.24 2.56 4.22
CA VAL A 187 -8.26 3.75 3.35
C VAL A 187 -8.58 3.35 1.91
N GLY A 188 -8.04 2.21 1.44
CA GLY A 188 -8.36 1.65 0.13
C GLY A 188 -9.85 1.35 -0.06
N CYS A 189 -10.47 0.70 0.93
CA CYS A 189 -11.90 0.35 0.92
C CYS A 189 -12.80 1.59 0.85
N ARG A 190 -12.46 2.67 1.57
CA ARG A 190 -13.25 3.92 1.54
C ARG A 190 -13.33 4.53 0.14
N LEU A 191 -12.26 4.42 -0.64
CA LEU A 191 -12.27 4.92 -2.02
C LEU A 191 -13.26 4.13 -2.89
N ILE A 192 -13.29 2.80 -2.77
CA ILE A 192 -14.19 1.94 -3.55
C ILE A 192 -15.65 2.25 -3.20
N LEU A 193 -15.95 2.43 -1.92
CA LEU A 193 -17.30 2.81 -1.48
C LEU A 193 -17.71 4.19 -2.00
N ASN A 194 -16.78 5.16 -2.01
CA ASN A 194 -17.04 6.48 -2.56
C ASN A 194 -17.23 6.48 -4.08
N SER A 195 -16.53 5.61 -4.83
CA SER A 195 -16.70 5.51 -6.28
C SER A 195 -18.00 4.83 -6.67
N GLN A 196 -18.52 3.91 -5.85
CA GLN A 196 -19.84 3.30 -6.05
C GLN A 196 -20.99 4.31 -5.87
N LYS A 197 -20.87 5.24 -4.92
CA LYS A 197 -21.89 6.26 -4.68
C LYS A 197 -22.07 7.21 -5.87
N LEU A 198 -20.98 7.53 -6.58
CA LEU A 198 -21.05 8.36 -7.78
C LEU A 198 -21.76 7.71 -8.97
N LYS A 199 -21.73 6.37 -9.10
CA LYS A 199 -22.46 5.69 -10.18
C LYS A 199 -23.98 5.76 -10.00
N LEU A 200 -24.46 5.90 -8.77
CA LEU A 200 -25.89 5.99 -8.46
C LEU A 200 -26.45 7.41 -8.66
N ASP A 201 -25.60 8.43 -8.53
CA ASP A 201 -25.96 9.84 -8.72
C ASP A 201 -25.88 10.31 -10.18
N PHE A 202 -25.51 9.44 -11.12
CA PHE A 202 -25.82 9.62 -12.55
C PHE A 202 -27.11 8.87 -12.86
N PRO A 203 -28.30 9.41 -12.52
CA PRO A 203 -29.53 8.85 -13.01
C PRO A 203 -29.49 8.90 -14.53
N GLU A 204 -29.84 7.77 -15.12
CA GLU A 204 -30.22 7.55 -16.51
C GLU A 204 -31.43 8.43 -16.86
N SER A 205 -31.25 9.74 -16.83
CA SER A 205 -32.28 10.74 -17.08
C SER A 205 -31.74 11.84 -17.98
N LEU A 206 -31.06 11.44 -19.05
CA LEU A 206 -31.29 12.14 -20.30
C LEU A 206 -32.35 11.31 -21.02
N PRO A 207 -33.64 11.71 -20.99
CA PRO A 207 -34.56 11.23 -22.01
C PRO A 207 -33.90 11.55 -23.34
N ILE A 208 -33.56 10.51 -24.10
CA ILE A 208 -33.34 10.61 -25.54
C ILE A 208 -34.67 11.13 -26.09
N SER A 209 -34.80 12.46 -26.08
CA SER A 209 -35.90 13.16 -26.71
C SER A 209 -35.85 12.77 -28.17
N GLY A 210 -36.93 12.16 -28.64
CA GLY A 210 -37.00 11.39 -29.86
C GLY A 210 -36.47 12.14 -31.07
N GLY A 211 -35.24 11.81 -31.47
CA GLY A 211 -34.65 12.17 -32.74
C GLY A 211 -34.75 11.00 -33.71
N ASN A 212 -35.94 10.84 -34.29
CA ASN A 212 -36.32 10.10 -35.49
C ASN A 212 -35.41 8.94 -35.96
N ARG A 213 -36.01 7.73 -35.96
CA ARG A 213 -35.49 6.51 -36.57
C ARG A 213 -35.06 6.73 -38.02
N HIS A 214 -33.77 6.60 -38.30
CA HIS A 214 -33.32 6.13 -39.60
C HIS A 214 -32.57 4.82 -39.43
N ASN A 215 -33.17 3.76 -39.97
CA ASN A 215 -32.64 2.40 -40.05
C ASN A 215 -31.28 2.41 -40.74
N GLY A 216 -30.21 2.30 -39.96
CA GLY A 216 -28.89 1.92 -40.43
C GLY A 216 -28.42 0.74 -39.61
N ASN A 217 -28.32 -0.44 -40.23
CA ASN A 217 -27.79 -1.66 -39.64
C ASN A 217 -26.40 -1.40 -39.03
N VAL A 218 -26.29 -1.36 -37.71
CA VAL A 218 -24.99 -1.41 -37.00
C VAL A 218 -25.03 -2.64 -36.11
N SER A 219 -24.73 -3.77 -36.74
CA SER A 219 -24.43 -5.02 -36.06
C SER A 219 -23.08 -4.89 -35.34
N THR A 220 -23.08 -5.32 -34.08
CA THR A 220 -22.00 -6.10 -33.46
C THR A 220 -20.60 -5.48 -33.36
N VAL A 221 -20.35 -4.64 -32.34
CA VAL A 221 -19.01 -4.52 -31.71
C VAL A 221 -19.12 -4.11 -30.24
N ILE A 222 -19.78 -4.89 -29.38
CA ILE A 222 -19.62 -4.76 -27.92
C ILE A 222 -19.62 -6.17 -27.32
N SER A 223 -18.46 -6.82 -27.38
CA SER A 223 -18.20 -8.15 -26.83
C SER A 223 -16.71 -8.27 -26.52
N GLU A 224 -16.10 -7.27 -25.87
CA GLU A 224 -14.68 -7.41 -25.50
C GLU A 224 -14.25 -6.40 -24.43
N PHE A 225 -14.93 -6.36 -23.28
CA PHE A 225 -14.35 -5.74 -22.08
C PHE A 225 -14.92 -6.39 -20.81
N ASP A 226 -14.57 -7.67 -20.62
CA ASP A 226 -14.56 -8.34 -19.32
C ASP A 226 -13.11 -8.76 -19.04
N ILE A 227 -12.33 -7.89 -18.39
CA ILE A 227 -11.17 -8.23 -17.54
C ILE A 227 -11.10 -7.22 -16.39
#